data_AF-R4UZA3-F1
#
_entry.id   AF-R4UZA3-F1
#
_cell.length_a   1.000
_cell.length_b   1.000
_cell.length_c   1.000
_cell.angle_alpha   90.00
_cell.angle_beta   90.00
_cell.angle_gamma   90.00
#
_symmetry.space_group_name_H-M   'P 1'
#
loop_
_entity.id
_entity.type
_entity.pdbx_description
1 polymer ?
#
loop_
_entity_poly.entity_id
_entity_poly.type
_entity_poly.pdbx_seq_one_letter_code
_entity_poly.pdbx_strand_id
1 'polypeptide(L)'
;VVFDFLGKDSIRYYNEVPVEKRVFKNLQLFMDNKSPGDDLFDRLNTAVMNKHLNELMEGLTAKVFRTYNASFTLQQQLEKLTNADDSISEKILSYNRANRAVAILCNHQRAVPKGHEKSMEKLKEKIADKKQTIKESERGVKDAHKDAKRGSVKEKQIYDKKKKQLEKLREQLAKLEIEETNRDENKTIALGTSKLNYLDPRISVAWCKKYDVPIEKIYNKTQR
;
A
#
# COMPACT_ATOMS: atom_id res chain seq x y z
N VAL A 1 6.79 -25.48 -5.27
CA VAL A 1 8.18 -25.17 -5.71
C VAL A 1 8.70 -24.11 -4.77
N VAL A 2 9.91 -24.29 -4.26
CA VAL A 2 10.59 -23.30 -3.40
C VAL A 2 11.61 -22.57 -4.24
N PHE A 3 11.50 -21.25 -4.32
CA PHE A 3 12.45 -20.37 -4.98
C PHE A 3 13.25 -19.63 -3.93
N ASP A 4 14.58 -19.64 -4.04
CA ASP A 4 15.48 -18.86 -3.19
C ASP A 4 16.72 -18.44 -3.99
N PHE A 5 16.74 -17.18 -4.44
CA PHE A 5 17.86 -16.65 -5.22
C PHE A 5 18.00 -15.13 -5.04
N LEU A 6 19.15 -14.58 -5.41
CA LEU A 6 19.37 -13.14 -5.46
C LEU A 6 18.99 -12.61 -6.85
N GLY A 7 18.03 -11.68 -6.89
CA GLY A 7 17.62 -11.02 -8.12
C GLY A 7 18.44 -9.77 -8.42
N LYS A 8 17.83 -8.84 -9.17
CA LYS A 8 18.41 -7.52 -9.44
C LYS A 8 18.75 -6.80 -8.12
N ASP A 9 19.86 -6.07 -8.12
CA ASP A 9 20.36 -5.30 -6.97
C ASP A 9 20.62 -6.18 -5.73
N SER A 10 20.86 -7.48 -5.95
CA SER A 10 21.07 -8.51 -4.91
C SER A 10 19.91 -8.63 -3.92
N ILE A 11 18.69 -8.28 -4.34
CA ILE A 11 17.49 -8.45 -3.52
C ILE A 11 17.07 -9.92 -3.57
N ARG A 12 17.02 -10.55 -2.40
CA ARG A 12 16.57 -11.94 -2.26
C ARG A 12 15.12 -12.09 -2.73
N TYR A 13 14.87 -13.11 -3.53
CA TYR A 13 13.54 -13.61 -3.84
C TYR A 13 13.39 -14.97 -3.17
N TYR A 14 12.56 -15.01 -2.11
CA TYR A 14 12.14 -16.24 -1.46
C TYR A 14 10.64 -16.41 -1.66
N ASN A 15 10.21 -17.55 -2.20
CA ASN A 15 8.78 -17.83 -2.36
C ASN A 15 8.49 -19.33 -2.42
N GLU A 16 7.39 -19.73 -1.80
CA GLU A 16 6.86 -21.09 -1.87
C GLU A 16 5.56 -21.07 -2.65
N VAL A 17 5.60 -21.56 -3.88
CA VAL A 17 4.48 -21.45 -4.82
C VAL A 17 3.96 -22.85 -5.19
N PRO A 18 2.68 -23.14 -4.93
CA PRO A 18 1.99 -24.27 -5.53
C PRO A 18 1.93 -24.06 -7.05
N VAL A 19 2.42 -25.04 -7.80
CA VAL A 19 2.40 -25.02 -9.26
C VAL A 19 1.57 -26.17 -9.78
N GLU A 20 1.10 -26.07 -11.01
CA GLU A 20 0.39 -27.17 -11.66
C GLU A 20 1.25 -28.43 -11.77
N LYS A 21 0.62 -29.59 -11.72
CA LYS A 21 1.29 -30.91 -11.79
C LYS A 21 2.24 -31.05 -12.98
N ARG A 22 1.86 -30.49 -14.14
CA ARG A 22 2.71 -30.52 -15.36
C ARG A 22 3.97 -29.67 -15.19
N VAL A 23 3.85 -28.48 -14.60
CA VAL A 23 4.99 -27.60 -14.31
C VAL A 23 5.96 -28.28 -13.33
N PHE A 24 5.44 -28.88 -12.25
CA PHE A 24 6.27 -29.58 -11.28
C PHE A 24 7.07 -30.73 -11.91
N LYS A 25 6.41 -31.57 -12.72
CA LYS A 25 7.08 -32.66 -13.45
C LYS A 25 8.13 -32.16 -14.43
N ASN A 26 7.84 -31.08 -15.16
CA ASN A 26 8.81 -30.49 -16.09
C ASN A 26 10.05 -29.96 -15.36
N LEU A 27 9.88 -29.32 -14.20
CA LEU A 27 11.00 -28.85 -13.38
C LEU A 27 11.90 -30.01 -12.91
N GLN A 28 11.32 -31.16 -12.54
CA GLN A 28 12.11 -32.35 -12.20
C GLN A 28 12.97 -32.81 -13.38
N LEU A 29 12.39 -32.84 -14.59
CA LEU A 29 13.13 -33.19 -15.82
C LEU A 29 14.22 -32.17 -16.15
N PHE A 30 13.97 -30.88 -15.92
CA PHE A 30 14.94 -29.82 -16.20
C PHE A 30 16.14 -29.83 -15.25
N MET A 31 16.01 -30.48 -14.09
CA MET A 31 17.08 -30.65 -13.10
C MET A 31 17.80 -32.01 -13.23
N ASP A 32 17.28 -32.92 -14.04
CA ASP A 32 17.83 -34.27 -14.16
C ASP A 32 19.23 -34.25 -14.81
N ASN A 33 20.17 -34.99 -14.23
CA ASN A 33 21.58 -35.03 -14.63
C ASN A 33 22.31 -33.66 -14.62
N LYS A 34 21.86 -32.69 -13.82
CA LYS A 34 22.50 -31.37 -13.65
C LYS A 34 23.11 -31.18 -12.27
N SER A 35 24.20 -30.42 -12.22
CA SER A 35 24.84 -29.95 -10.99
C SER A 35 24.20 -28.64 -10.50
N PRO A 36 24.36 -28.24 -9.22
CA PRO A 36 23.74 -27.04 -8.66
C PRO A 36 24.11 -25.70 -9.35
N GLY A 37 25.23 -25.65 -10.08
CA GLY A 37 25.67 -24.47 -10.82
C GLY A 37 25.20 -24.42 -12.27
N ASP A 38 24.58 -25.50 -12.77
CA ASP A 38 24.14 -25.58 -14.16
C ASP A 38 22.81 -24.83 -14.36
N ASP A 39 22.63 -24.26 -15.55
CA ASP A 39 21.40 -23.54 -15.89
C ASP A 39 20.18 -24.46 -15.86
N LEU A 40 19.15 -24.06 -15.11
CA LEU A 40 17.88 -24.78 -15.05
C LEU A 40 17.24 -24.89 -16.45
N PHE A 41 17.28 -23.82 -17.23
CA PHE A 41 16.74 -23.76 -18.60
C PHE A 41 17.89 -23.69 -19.62
N ASP A 42 18.63 -24.79 -19.75
CA ASP A 42 19.88 -24.93 -20.53
C ASP A 42 19.73 -24.64 -22.04
N ARG A 43 18.52 -24.77 -22.59
CA ARG A 43 18.23 -24.51 -24.01
C ARG A 43 17.44 -23.24 -24.26
N LEU A 44 17.27 -22.40 -23.24
CA LEU A 44 16.49 -21.18 -23.31
C LEU A 44 17.38 -19.96 -23.05
N ASN A 45 17.16 -18.89 -23.80
CA ASN A 45 17.70 -17.58 -23.47
C ASN A 45 16.64 -16.49 -23.72
N THR A 46 16.95 -15.27 -23.28
CA THR A 46 16.02 -14.13 -23.37
C THR A 46 15.68 -13.76 -24.81
N ALA A 47 16.57 -13.97 -25.77
CA ALA A 47 16.33 -13.68 -27.18
C ALA A 47 15.31 -14.64 -27.78
N VAL A 48 15.48 -15.95 -27.56
CA VAL A 48 14.53 -16.98 -28.02
C VAL A 48 13.16 -16.77 -27.42
N MET A 49 13.09 -16.50 -26.11
CA MET A 49 11.83 -16.23 -25.42
C MET A 49 11.14 -14.97 -25.97
N ASN A 50 11.84 -13.85 -26.12
CA ASN A 50 11.22 -12.62 -26.61
C ASN A 50 10.83 -12.71 -28.09
N LYS A 51 11.57 -13.47 -28.92
CA LYS A 51 11.16 -13.75 -30.30
C LYS A 51 9.81 -14.47 -30.32
N HIS A 52 9.67 -15.53 -29.52
CA HIS A 52 8.40 -16.26 -29.43
C HIS A 52 7.26 -15.36 -28.91
N LEU A 53 7.50 -14.54 -27.89
CA LEU A 53 6.50 -13.59 -27.39
C LEU A 53 6.04 -12.59 -28.47
N ASN A 54 6.98 -12.07 -29.26
CA ASN A 54 6.67 -11.12 -30.33
C ASN A 54 5.86 -11.77 -31.47
N GLU A 55 6.05 -13.06 -31.73
CA GLU A 55 5.22 -13.82 -32.69
C GLU A 55 3.77 -13.99 -32.20
N LEU A 56 3.55 -14.03 -30.88
CA LEU A 56 2.21 -14.12 -30.28
C LEU A 56 1.49 -12.77 -30.26
N MET A 57 2.23 -11.69 -30.07
CA MET A 57 1.72 -10.31 -30.10
C MET A 57 2.87 -9.36 -30.43
N GLU A 58 2.68 -8.55 -31.47
CA GLU A 58 3.69 -7.57 -31.90
C GLU A 58 4.08 -6.63 -30.74
N GLY A 59 5.39 -6.49 -30.51
CA GLY A 59 5.95 -5.67 -29.43
C GLY A 59 5.94 -6.31 -28.04
N LEU A 60 5.38 -7.51 -27.89
CA LEU A 60 5.34 -8.21 -26.61
C LEU A 60 6.74 -8.73 -26.21
N THR A 61 7.14 -8.43 -24.97
CA THR A 61 8.41 -8.88 -24.38
C THR A 61 8.18 -9.26 -22.92
N ALA A 62 9.12 -9.99 -22.32
CA ALA A 62 9.00 -10.45 -20.93
C ALA A 62 8.77 -9.31 -19.91
N LYS A 63 9.35 -8.11 -20.16
CA LYS A 63 9.13 -6.95 -19.28
C LYS A 63 7.69 -6.44 -19.30
N VAL A 64 6.96 -6.62 -20.40
CA VAL A 64 5.58 -6.15 -20.55
C VAL A 64 4.65 -6.88 -19.56
N PHE A 65 4.90 -8.16 -19.29
CA PHE A 65 4.15 -8.93 -18.30
C PHE A 65 4.25 -8.32 -16.90
N ARG A 66 5.42 -7.79 -16.51
CA ARG A 66 5.58 -7.12 -15.21
C ARG A 66 4.73 -5.86 -15.14
N THR A 67 4.74 -5.02 -16.17
CA THR A 67 3.94 -3.80 -16.24
C THR A 67 2.44 -4.09 -16.26
N TYR A 68 2.02 -5.08 -17.05
CA TYR A 68 0.63 -5.53 -17.11
C TYR A 68 0.15 -6.02 -15.74
N ASN A 69 0.84 -7.01 -15.15
CA ASN A 69 0.45 -7.59 -13.87
C ASN A 69 0.44 -6.54 -12.75
N ALA A 70 1.40 -5.60 -12.74
CA ALA A 70 1.44 -4.52 -11.77
C ALA A 70 0.25 -3.56 -11.92
N SER A 71 -0.01 -3.07 -13.13
CA SER A 71 -1.10 -2.13 -13.40
C SER A 71 -2.48 -2.76 -13.16
N PHE A 72 -2.68 -3.99 -13.64
CA PHE A 72 -3.91 -4.73 -13.44
C PHE A 72 -4.17 -5.02 -11.95
N THR A 73 -3.14 -5.44 -11.21
CA THR A 73 -3.23 -5.63 -9.76
C THR A 73 -3.62 -4.33 -9.05
N LEU A 74 -3.01 -3.19 -9.40
CA LEU A 74 -3.38 -1.91 -8.82
C LEU A 74 -4.86 -1.62 -9.03
N GLN A 75 -5.35 -1.75 -10.26
CA GLN A 75 -6.75 -1.49 -10.60
C GLN A 75 -7.71 -2.36 -9.78
N GLN A 76 -7.47 -3.68 -9.74
CA GLN A 76 -8.30 -4.61 -8.97
C GLN A 76 -8.27 -4.32 -7.46
N GLN A 77 -7.09 -4.01 -6.92
CA GLN A 77 -6.98 -3.71 -5.49
C GLN A 77 -7.63 -2.37 -5.13
N LEU A 78 -7.52 -1.36 -5.99
CA LEU A 78 -8.22 -0.10 -5.77
C LEU A 78 -9.75 -0.28 -5.79
N GLU A 79 -10.27 -1.09 -6.72
CA GLU A 79 -11.69 -1.44 -6.77
C GLU A 79 -12.14 -2.20 -5.51
N LYS A 80 -11.33 -3.14 -5.03
CA LYS A 80 -11.66 -3.95 -3.85
C LYS A 80 -11.55 -3.21 -2.52
N LEU A 81 -10.55 -2.34 -2.38
CA LEU A 81 -10.17 -1.74 -1.08
C LEU A 81 -10.73 -0.34 -0.85
N THR A 82 -11.20 0.34 -1.90
CA THR A 82 -11.69 1.73 -1.75
C THR A 82 -13.17 1.74 -1.43
N ASN A 83 -13.53 2.26 -0.26
CA ASN A 83 -14.91 2.58 0.07
C ASN A 83 -15.21 4.05 -0.29
N ALA A 84 -16.40 4.31 -0.85
CA ALA A 84 -16.80 5.63 -1.33
C ALA A 84 -17.06 6.61 -0.17
N ASP A 85 -17.57 6.11 0.95
CA ASP A 85 -17.95 6.91 2.11
C ASP A 85 -16.75 7.24 3.03
N ASP A 86 -15.60 6.65 2.77
CA ASP A 86 -14.37 6.88 3.52
C ASP A 86 -13.88 8.33 3.39
N SER A 87 -13.23 8.81 4.45
CA SER A 87 -12.51 10.07 4.42
C SER A 87 -11.36 10.02 3.41
N ILE A 88 -10.86 11.20 2.99
CA ILE A 88 -9.70 11.29 2.09
C ILE A 88 -8.49 10.55 2.66
N SER A 89 -8.28 10.60 3.98
CA SER A 89 -7.15 9.92 4.64
C SER A 89 -7.26 8.41 4.57
N GLU A 90 -8.46 7.85 4.74
CA GLU A 90 -8.73 6.41 4.62
C GLU A 90 -8.59 5.95 3.16
N LYS A 91 -9.12 6.70 2.20
CA LYS A 91 -8.93 6.44 0.77
C LYS A 91 -7.46 6.39 0.37
N ILE A 92 -6.64 7.31 0.90
CA ILE A 92 -5.18 7.30 0.67
C ILE A 92 -4.53 6.04 1.27
N LEU A 93 -4.98 5.57 2.44
CA LEU A 93 -4.51 4.31 3.02
C LEU A 93 -4.85 3.12 2.11
N SER A 94 -6.09 3.06 1.59
CA SER A 94 -6.48 2.03 0.61
C SER A 94 -5.64 2.07 -0.66
N TYR A 95 -5.32 3.26 -1.17
CA TYR A 95 -4.40 3.41 -2.30
C TYR A 95 -3.00 2.87 -1.98
N ASN A 96 -2.45 3.20 -0.80
CA ASN A 96 -1.14 2.72 -0.39
C ASN A 96 -1.12 1.19 -0.22
N ARG A 97 -2.19 0.59 0.32
CA ARG A 97 -2.36 -0.87 0.41
C ARG A 97 -2.44 -1.52 -0.98
N ALA A 98 -3.15 -0.92 -1.92
CA ALA A 98 -3.19 -1.39 -3.31
C ALA A 98 -1.79 -1.36 -3.95
N ASN A 99 -1.05 -0.25 -3.81
CA ASN A 99 0.32 -0.17 -4.33
C ASN A 99 1.29 -1.10 -3.58
N ARG A 100 1.06 -1.36 -2.28
CA ARG A 100 1.83 -2.34 -1.50
C ARG A 100 1.67 -3.75 -2.06
N ALA A 101 0.45 -4.15 -2.44
CA ALA A 101 0.22 -5.45 -3.09
C ALA A 101 1.02 -5.57 -4.41
N VAL A 102 1.07 -4.49 -5.20
CA VAL A 102 1.89 -4.45 -6.43
C VAL A 102 3.38 -4.54 -6.10
N ALA A 103 3.86 -3.81 -5.08
CA ALA A 103 5.26 -3.84 -4.68
C ALA A 103 5.69 -5.24 -4.20
N ILE A 104 4.82 -5.96 -3.48
CA ILE A 104 5.04 -7.35 -3.08
C ILE A 104 5.13 -8.26 -4.30
N LEU A 105 4.18 -8.14 -5.23
CA LEU A 105 4.17 -8.90 -6.49
C LEU A 105 5.48 -8.71 -7.29
N CYS A 106 6.00 -7.48 -7.31
CA CYS A 106 7.23 -7.13 -8.01
C CYS A 106 8.52 -7.35 -7.20
N ASN A 107 8.42 -7.92 -5.99
CA ASN A 107 9.53 -8.09 -5.04
C ASN A 107 10.30 -6.80 -4.72
N HIS A 108 9.62 -5.66 -4.66
CA HIS A 108 10.21 -4.37 -4.28
C HIS A 108 10.37 -4.27 -2.76
N GLN A 109 11.39 -4.95 -2.24
CA GLN A 109 11.72 -4.96 -0.82
C GLN A 109 12.71 -3.86 -0.46
N ARG A 110 12.74 -3.49 0.81
CA ARG A 110 13.78 -2.66 1.42
C ARG A 110 14.04 -3.09 2.86
N ALA A 111 15.23 -2.81 3.36
CA ALA A 111 15.50 -2.91 4.79
C ALA A 111 14.67 -1.89 5.58
N VAL A 112 14.35 -2.21 6.82
CA VAL A 112 13.70 -1.27 7.74
C VAL A 112 14.62 -0.06 7.94
N PRO A 113 14.14 1.18 7.75
CA PRO A 113 14.97 2.36 7.96
C PRO A 113 15.51 2.44 9.39
N LYS A 114 16.78 2.83 9.58
CA LYS A 114 17.45 2.89 10.90
C LYS A 114 16.70 3.73 11.96
N GLY A 115 15.97 4.76 11.54
CA GLY A 115 15.18 5.63 12.43
C GLY A 115 13.70 5.25 12.57
N HIS A 116 13.27 4.13 11.99
CA HIS A 116 11.86 3.76 11.92
C HIS A 116 11.25 3.57 13.31
N GLU A 117 11.89 2.77 14.17
CA GLU A 117 11.41 2.47 15.52
C GLU A 117 11.23 3.72 16.37
N LYS A 118 12.27 4.54 16.49
CA LYS A 118 12.20 5.84 17.20
C LYS A 118 11.13 6.78 16.63
N SER A 119 10.89 6.75 15.32
CA SER A 119 9.83 7.55 14.69
C SER A 119 8.42 7.01 14.99
N MET A 120 8.28 5.69 15.15
CA MET A 120 7.04 5.02 15.51
C MET A 120 6.69 5.23 16.98
N GLU A 121 7.68 5.15 17.88
CA GLU A 121 7.50 5.46 19.31
C GLU A 121 6.94 6.87 19.51
N LYS A 122 7.58 7.88 18.91
CA LYS A 122 7.10 9.27 18.95
C LYS A 122 5.69 9.45 18.39
N LEU A 123 5.31 8.65 17.39
CA LEU A 123 3.97 8.70 16.82
C LEU A 123 2.95 8.08 17.78
N LYS A 124 3.29 6.95 18.41
CA LYS A 124 2.47 6.28 19.43
C LYS A 124 2.26 7.15 20.67
N GLU A 125 3.31 7.84 21.13
CA GLU A 125 3.20 8.82 22.23
C GLU A 125 2.19 9.93 21.88
N LYS A 126 2.31 10.53 20.69
CA LYS A 126 1.36 11.55 20.23
C LYS A 126 -0.08 11.02 20.14
N ILE A 127 -0.26 9.78 19.71
CA ILE A 127 -1.57 9.13 19.67
C ILE A 127 -2.12 8.95 21.09
N ALA A 128 -1.29 8.50 22.04
CA ALA A 128 -1.68 8.32 23.43
C ALA A 128 -2.11 9.66 24.09
N ASP A 129 -1.31 10.71 23.93
CA ASP A 129 -1.63 12.06 24.43
C ASP A 129 -2.94 12.58 23.83
N LYS A 130 -3.15 12.33 22.53
CA LYS A 130 -4.36 12.72 21.83
C LYS A 130 -5.59 11.97 22.35
N LYS A 131 -5.47 10.67 22.61
CA LYS A 131 -6.53 9.84 23.22
C LYS A 131 -6.89 10.35 24.61
N GLN A 132 -5.90 10.73 25.41
CA GLN A 132 -6.14 11.32 26.73
C GLN A 132 -6.87 12.67 26.63
N THR A 133 -6.44 13.54 25.72
CA THR A 133 -7.10 14.84 25.45
C THR A 133 -8.56 14.65 25.01
N ILE A 134 -8.84 13.65 24.15
CA ILE A 134 -10.20 13.31 23.72
C ILE A 134 -11.04 12.86 24.91
N LYS A 135 -10.52 11.97 25.76
CA LYS A 135 -11.23 11.46 26.95
C LYS A 135 -11.64 12.59 27.90
N GLU A 136 -10.78 13.58 28.10
CA GLU A 136 -11.09 14.78 28.88
C GLU A 136 -12.13 15.67 28.19
N SER A 137 -11.99 15.88 26.88
CA SER A 137 -12.97 16.63 26.08
C SER A 137 -14.35 15.96 26.10
N GLU A 138 -14.43 14.63 26.02
CA GLU A 138 -15.67 13.85 26.12
C GLU A 138 -16.37 14.06 27.46
N ARG A 139 -15.62 14.06 28.56
CA ARG A 139 -16.17 14.39 29.89
C ARG A 139 -16.73 15.81 29.88
N GLY A 140 -15.96 16.77 29.38
CA GLY A 140 -16.38 18.17 29.28
C GLY A 140 -17.61 18.41 28.38
N VAL A 141 -17.80 17.61 27.34
CA VAL A 141 -19.01 17.61 26.49
C VAL A 141 -20.20 17.01 27.23
N LYS A 142 -20.01 15.90 27.97
CA LYS A 142 -21.08 15.29 28.77
C LYS A 142 -21.60 16.23 29.85
N ASP A 143 -20.71 16.95 30.52
CA ASP A 143 -21.11 17.92 31.55
C ASP A 143 -21.83 19.11 30.93
N ALA A 144 -21.28 19.69 29.85
CA ALA A 144 -21.95 20.78 29.12
C ALA A 144 -23.31 20.35 28.53
N HIS A 145 -23.49 19.08 28.18
CA HIS A 145 -24.78 18.55 27.74
C HIS A 145 -25.82 18.53 28.87
N LYS A 146 -25.41 18.18 30.10
CA LYS A 146 -26.29 18.22 31.28
C LYS A 146 -26.71 19.66 31.57
N ASP A 147 -25.77 20.60 31.52
CA ASP A 147 -26.03 22.02 31.75
C ASP A 147 -26.96 22.59 30.68
N ALA A 148 -26.74 22.26 29.40
CA ALA A 148 -27.56 22.72 28.28
C ALA A 148 -29.01 22.20 28.31
N LYS A 149 -29.29 21.07 28.99
CA LYS A 149 -30.67 20.56 29.16
C LYS A 149 -31.51 21.43 30.09
N ARG A 150 -30.88 22.09 31.06
CA ARG A 150 -31.55 22.92 32.08
C ARG A 150 -31.20 24.41 31.96
N GLY A 151 -30.28 24.76 31.07
CA GLY A 151 -29.70 26.08 30.92
C GLY A 151 -30.33 26.94 29.81
N SER A 152 -29.80 28.14 29.68
CA SER A 152 -30.21 29.15 28.71
C SER A 152 -29.63 28.86 27.30
N VAL A 153 -29.93 29.75 26.35
CA VAL A 153 -29.34 29.74 25.00
C VAL A 153 -27.80 29.73 25.06
N LYS A 154 -27.21 30.37 26.07
CA LYS A 154 -25.75 30.42 26.26
C LYS A 154 -25.15 29.05 26.54
N GLU A 155 -25.75 28.25 27.42
CA GLU A 155 -25.29 26.90 27.75
C GLU A 155 -25.41 25.95 26.55
N LYS A 156 -26.47 26.09 25.74
CA LYS A 156 -26.60 25.35 24.46
C LYS A 156 -25.47 25.68 23.48
N GLN A 157 -25.12 26.95 23.32
CA GLN A 157 -23.98 27.37 22.48
C GLN A 157 -22.64 26.81 22.98
N ILE A 158 -22.43 26.75 24.30
CA ILE A 158 -21.22 26.15 24.89
C ILE A 158 -21.14 24.67 24.58
N TYR A 159 -22.25 23.93 24.73
CA TYR A 159 -22.33 22.52 24.36
C TYR A 159 -21.97 22.29 22.89
N ASP A 160 -22.58 23.06 21.97
CA ASP A 160 -22.31 22.92 20.53
C ASP A 160 -20.85 23.22 20.18
N LYS A 161 -20.24 24.21 20.83
CA LYS A 161 -18.82 24.55 20.65
C LYS A 161 -17.91 23.41 21.13
N LYS A 162 -18.16 22.84 22.32
CA LYS A 162 -17.38 21.70 22.83
C LYS A 162 -17.58 20.45 21.99
N LYS A 163 -18.79 20.18 21.52
CA LYS A 163 -19.09 19.06 20.61
C LYS A 163 -18.30 19.19 19.31
N LYS A 164 -18.33 20.36 18.66
CA LYS A 164 -17.52 20.61 17.44
C LYS A 164 -16.02 20.47 17.69
N GLN A 165 -15.53 20.87 18.86
CA GLN A 165 -14.12 20.70 19.21
C GLN A 165 -13.76 19.22 19.38
N LEU A 166 -14.61 18.43 20.03
CA LEU A 166 -14.41 16.99 20.20
C LEU A 166 -14.35 16.26 18.85
N GLU A 167 -15.26 16.57 17.93
CA GLU A 167 -15.24 15.97 16.58
C GLU A 167 -13.92 16.28 15.84
N LYS A 168 -13.44 17.53 15.90
CA LYS A 168 -12.13 17.88 15.33
C LYS A 168 -10.96 17.11 15.96
N LEU A 169 -11.01 16.88 17.27
CA LEU A 169 -9.98 16.09 17.95
C LEU A 169 -10.00 14.63 17.50
N ARG A 170 -11.19 14.04 17.33
CA ARG A 170 -11.39 12.68 16.83
C ARG A 170 -10.89 12.52 15.40
N GLU A 171 -11.21 13.46 14.50
CA GLU A 171 -10.67 13.47 13.12
C GLU A 171 -9.13 13.53 13.09
N GLN A 172 -8.54 14.34 13.98
CA GLN A 172 -7.08 14.44 14.09
C GLN A 172 -6.45 13.14 14.62
N LEU A 173 -7.11 12.47 15.57
CA LEU A 173 -6.67 11.17 16.07
C LEU A 173 -6.72 10.12 14.95
N ALA A 174 -7.83 10.02 14.22
CA ALA A 174 -7.98 9.09 13.11
C ALA A 174 -6.87 9.25 12.07
N LYS A 175 -6.50 10.48 11.73
CA LYS A 175 -5.37 10.76 10.83
C LYS A 175 -4.03 10.23 11.34
N LEU A 176 -3.76 10.34 12.63
CA LEU A 176 -2.52 9.83 13.24
C LEU A 176 -2.49 8.29 13.26
N GLU A 177 -3.62 7.65 13.58
CA GLU A 177 -3.74 6.18 13.57
C GLU A 177 -3.60 5.60 12.16
N ILE A 178 -4.14 6.28 11.15
CA ILE A 178 -3.94 5.94 9.73
C ILE A 178 -2.46 6.09 9.35
N GLU A 179 -1.80 7.17 9.79
CA GLU A 179 -0.37 7.38 9.52
C GLU A 179 0.50 6.28 10.17
N GLU A 180 0.19 5.89 11.41
CA GLU A 180 0.85 4.79 12.11
C GLU A 180 0.74 3.49 11.31
N THR A 181 -0.49 3.14 10.95
CA THR A 181 -0.80 1.94 10.16
C THR A 181 -0.03 1.93 8.84
N ASN A 182 -0.07 3.05 8.10
CA ASN A 182 0.61 3.17 6.82
C ASN A 182 2.13 3.04 6.94
N ARG A 183 2.73 3.55 8.02
CA ARG A 183 4.19 3.47 8.25
C ARG A 183 4.61 2.05 8.60
N ASP A 184 3.85 1.36 9.46
CA ASP A 184 4.18 0.00 9.87
C ASP A 184 4.01 -1.00 8.73
N GLU A 185 2.90 -0.94 7.98
CA GLU A 185 2.63 -1.84 6.85
C GLU A 185 3.71 -1.76 5.75
N ASN A 186 4.32 -0.59 5.58
CA ASN A 186 5.27 -0.29 4.50
C ASN A 186 6.74 -0.28 4.94
N LYS A 187 7.07 -0.66 6.19
CA LYS A 187 8.44 -0.54 6.73
C LYS A 187 9.48 -1.32 5.93
N THR A 188 9.11 -2.47 5.36
CA THR A 188 9.98 -3.33 4.53
C THR A 188 9.70 -3.24 3.02
N ILE A 189 8.78 -2.37 2.57
CA ILE A 189 8.31 -2.33 1.18
C ILE A 189 8.66 -1.00 0.51
N ALA A 190 9.21 -1.06 -0.71
CA ALA A 190 9.59 0.10 -1.50
C ALA A 190 8.51 0.45 -2.54
N LEU A 191 7.58 1.33 -2.16
CA LEU A 191 6.43 1.73 -3.00
C LEU A 191 6.78 2.64 -4.19
N GLY A 192 7.94 3.30 -4.18
CA GLY A 192 8.31 4.30 -5.20
C GLY A 192 8.59 3.66 -6.57
N THR A 193 9.27 2.53 -6.58
CA THR A 193 9.71 1.86 -7.81
C THR A 193 8.51 1.34 -8.61
N SER A 194 7.53 0.70 -7.96
CA SER A 194 6.27 0.29 -8.61
C SER A 194 5.55 1.49 -9.20
N LYS A 195 5.36 2.53 -8.37
CA LYS A 195 4.57 3.71 -8.69
C LYS A 195 5.04 4.48 -9.91
N LEU A 196 6.34 4.56 -10.16
CA LEU A 196 6.90 5.36 -11.26
C LEU A 196 7.14 4.56 -12.54
N ASN A 197 7.43 3.26 -12.43
CA ASN A 197 7.94 2.50 -13.57
C ASN A 197 6.99 1.42 -14.08
N TYR A 198 6.01 1.00 -13.28
CA TYR A 198 5.22 -0.20 -13.58
C TYR A 198 3.70 0.00 -13.51
N LEU A 199 3.24 1.14 -12.98
CA LEU A 199 1.81 1.46 -12.90
C LEU A 199 1.43 2.40 -14.04
N ASP A 200 0.35 2.08 -14.74
CA ASP A 200 -0.30 3.04 -15.64
C ASP A 200 -0.86 4.22 -14.81
N PRO A 201 -0.33 5.45 -14.97
CA PRO A 201 -0.75 6.59 -14.17
C PRO A 201 -2.21 6.98 -14.40
N ARG A 202 -2.82 6.58 -15.52
CA ARG A 202 -4.23 6.85 -15.81
C ARG A 202 -5.15 6.14 -14.84
N ILE A 203 -4.77 4.98 -14.31
CA ILE A 203 -5.52 4.26 -13.27
C ILE A 203 -5.59 5.14 -12.02
N SER A 204 -4.45 5.68 -11.58
CA SER A 204 -4.38 6.56 -10.42
C SER A 204 -5.14 7.87 -10.63
N VAL A 205 -5.03 8.48 -11.81
CA VAL A 205 -5.76 9.71 -12.16
C VAL A 205 -7.28 9.46 -12.18
N ALA A 206 -7.72 8.36 -12.78
CA ALA A 206 -9.13 7.99 -12.81
C ALA A 206 -9.67 7.74 -11.39
N TRP A 207 -8.91 7.04 -10.54
CA TRP A 207 -9.26 6.84 -9.14
C TRP A 207 -9.34 8.17 -8.36
N CYS A 208 -8.37 9.07 -8.54
CA CYS A 208 -8.39 10.39 -7.89
C CYS A 208 -9.63 11.20 -8.28
N LYS A 209 -9.99 11.21 -9.57
CA LYS A 209 -11.20 11.89 -10.07
C LYS A 209 -12.48 11.23 -9.57
N LYS A 210 -12.54 9.90 -9.51
CA LYS A 210 -13.74 9.15 -9.09
C LYS A 210 -14.09 9.37 -7.62
N TYR A 211 -13.09 9.53 -6.76
CA TYR A 211 -13.28 9.62 -5.30
C TYR A 211 -12.93 11.00 -4.71
N ASP A 212 -12.80 12.02 -5.57
CA ASP A 212 -12.46 13.40 -5.21
C ASP A 212 -11.20 13.51 -4.33
N VAL A 213 -10.21 12.65 -4.61
CA VAL A 213 -8.91 12.69 -3.92
C VAL A 213 -7.98 13.62 -4.70
N PRO A 214 -7.42 14.69 -4.07
CA PRO A 214 -6.53 15.58 -4.77
C PRO A 214 -5.27 14.87 -5.26
N ILE A 215 -4.94 15.02 -6.55
CA ILE A 215 -3.86 14.28 -7.21
C ILE A 215 -2.49 14.53 -6.55
N GLU A 216 -2.30 15.70 -5.93
CA GLU A 216 -1.09 16.07 -5.20
C GLU A 216 -0.89 15.27 -3.90
N LYS A 217 -1.94 14.63 -3.38
CA LYS A 217 -1.84 13.68 -2.27
C LYS A 217 -1.28 12.34 -2.72
N ILE A 218 -1.43 12.00 -4.00
CA ILE A 218 -0.85 10.81 -4.59
C ILE A 218 0.52 11.15 -5.18
N TYR A 219 0.61 12.04 -6.16
CA TYR A 219 1.86 12.37 -6.85
C TYR A 219 2.47 13.68 -6.33
N ASN A 220 3.76 13.66 -5.98
CA ASN A 220 4.49 14.86 -5.58
C ASN A 220 4.79 15.78 -6.79
N LYS A 221 5.38 16.96 -6.56
CA LYS A 221 5.63 17.95 -7.62
C LYS A 221 6.49 17.43 -8.77
N THR A 222 7.45 16.56 -8.51
CA THR A 222 8.34 15.98 -9.54
C THR A 222 7.65 14.86 -10.32
N GLN A 223 6.58 14.29 -9.78
CA GLN A 223 5.83 13.17 -10.37
C GLN A 223 4.60 13.60 -11.18
N ARG A 224 4.16 14.86 -11.04
CA ARG A 224 3.07 15.46 -11.80
C ARG A 224 3.64 16.21 -13.00
#